data_AF-A0AAW2IM99-F1
#
_entry.id   AF-A0AAW2IM99-F1
#
_cell.length_a   1.000
_cell.length_b   1.000
_cell.length_c   1.000
_cell.angle_alpha   90.00
_cell.angle_beta   90.00
_cell.angle_gamma   90.00
#
_symmetry.space_group_name_H-M   'P 1'
#
loop_
_entity.id
_entity.type
_entity.pdbx_description
1 polymer ?
#
loop_
_entity_poly.entity_id
_entity_poly.type
_entity_poly.pdbx_seq_one_letter_code
_entity_poly.pdbx_strand_id
1 'polypeptide(L)'
;MEWNPETLHFLSQCFLNTLSPDHDPRRRAEAALSEAANRPNYALAVLRLFAEPSVHDLRQSAAVNFKNHLKAHWAPKPNDPLQANDYVSVNGVLTAINSLFEKFRYQFKTNELLLDLKYCLDSFAKALLEVFKRTAGFIDQAVGSRAVDVSVLKSYIESQRLCCRIFYSLNFMELPEFFEDRMDEWMIEFNKYLTVKYSALEDSGNDGLALVDELPAAVLWGLLAVASNSSSREKLTVTAIKFLTTVSMSVHHTLFARDDILQQICQSIVIPNVMLRDEDEELFEMNYVEFIRRDIEGSDLDTRRRIACELLRGIAMDYREKVTEKVSAQMQSLLTSFAGNPVMNWKHKDCAIYLVVALAMKKAGGSSVSTDLFDVESFFGSVIVPELQNKDLDGFPMLKAGALKFFTMFRNHISKPIAMALLPEVVHFLGSDSNVVHSYAASCIEKLLLVKDERGRARYTAADVSLFLLALMTSLFTALQKPESEEN
;
A
#
# COMPACT_ATOMS: atom_id res chain seq x y z
N MET A 1 16.95 37.41 -2.04
CA MET A 1 17.43 37.13 -3.40
C MET A 1 16.23 36.71 -4.22
N GLU A 2 15.78 37.58 -5.12
CA GLU A 2 14.63 37.30 -5.97
C GLU A 2 15.07 36.50 -7.19
N TRP A 3 14.24 35.56 -7.65
CA TRP A 3 14.56 34.76 -8.82
C TRP A 3 14.25 35.54 -10.10
N ASN A 4 15.29 36.01 -10.78
CA ASN A 4 15.21 36.74 -12.04
C ASN A 4 16.36 36.30 -13.00
N PRO A 5 16.32 36.66 -14.30
CA PRO A 5 17.35 36.27 -15.26
C PRO A 5 18.77 36.69 -14.86
N GLU A 6 18.90 37.80 -14.14
CA GLU A 6 20.19 38.30 -13.62
C GLU A 6 20.76 37.40 -12.53
N THR A 7 19.92 36.95 -11.60
CA THR A 7 20.28 36.01 -10.52
C THR A 7 20.65 34.64 -11.11
N LEU A 8 19.92 34.17 -12.12
CA LEU A 8 20.25 32.94 -12.84
C LEU A 8 21.62 33.05 -13.49
N HIS A 9 21.88 34.13 -14.22
CA HIS A 9 23.16 34.37 -14.88
C HIS A 9 24.32 34.46 -13.87
N PHE A 10 24.13 35.24 -12.80
CA PHE A 10 25.10 35.41 -11.72
C PHE A 10 25.47 34.09 -11.04
N LEU A 11 24.48 33.30 -10.61
CA LEU A 11 24.74 32.03 -9.94
C LEU A 11 25.38 31.03 -10.91
N SER A 12 24.88 30.94 -12.15
CA SER A 12 25.45 30.06 -13.18
C SER A 12 26.94 30.33 -13.40
N GLN A 13 27.30 31.61 -13.55
CA GLN A 13 28.67 31.99 -13.79
C GLN A 13 29.57 31.79 -12.56
N CYS A 14 29.06 32.07 -11.35
CA CYS A 14 29.80 31.76 -10.13
C CYS A 14 30.09 30.26 -10.02
N PHE A 15 29.07 29.41 -10.20
CA PHE A 15 29.25 27.96 -10.09
C PHE A 15 30.16 27.38 -11.17
N LEU A 16 30.09 27.84 -12.42
CA LEU A 16 31.06 27.45 -13.45
C LEU A 16 32.48 27.90 -13.09
N ASN A 17 32.64 29.10 -12.54
CA ASN A 17 33.95 29.62 -12.12
C ASN A 17 34.54 28.88 -10.92
N THR A 18 33.72 28.22 -10.08
CA THR A 18 34.24 27.33 -9.02
C THR A 18 34.94 26.08 -9.57
N LEU A 19 34.68 25.73 -10.84
CA LEU A 19 35.30 24.60 -11.53
C LEU A 19 36.48 25.02 -12.41
N SER A 20 36.84 26.30 -12.43
CA SER A 20 37.97 26.81 -13.22
C SER A 20 39.30 26.20 -12.76
N PRO A 21 40.24 25.85 -13.67
CA PRO A 21 41.57 25.39 -13.28
C PRO A 21 42.38 26.48 -12.57
N ASP A 22 42.09 27.75 -12.87
CA ASP A 22 42.80 28.90 -12.31
C ASP A 22 42.34 29.22 -10.87
N HIS A 23 43.28 29.69 -10.05
CA HIS A 23 43.03 29.95 -8.63
C HIS A 23 42.17 31.21 -8.39
N ASP A 24 42.43 32.29 -9.12
CA ASP A 24 41.76 33.58 -8.90
C ASP A 24 40.26 33.58 -9.25
N PRO A 25 39.80 32.99 -10.37
CA PRO A 25 38.37 32.88 -10.67
C PRO A 25 37.62 32.06 -9.62
N ARG A 26 38.21 30.95 -9.14
CA ARG A 26 37.62 30.11 -8.08
C ARG A 26 37.45 30.88 -6.78
N ARG A 27 38.50 31.55 -6.31
CA ARG A 27 38.47 32.31 -5.07
C ARG A 27 37.42 33.42 -5.08
N ARG A 28 37.29 34.14 -6.21
CA ARG A 28 36.27 35.19 -6.37
C ARG A 28 34.86 34.61 -6.38
N ALA A 29 34.66 33.49 -7.07
CA ALA A 29 33.37 32.81 -7.11
C ALA A 29 32.94 32.28 -5.74
N GLU A 30 33.86 31.65 -4.99
CA GLU A 30 33.59 31.18 -3.62
C GLU A 30 33.24 32.33 -2.67
N ALA A 31 33.94 33.45 -2.75
CA ALA A 31 33.65 34.64 -1.95
C ALA A 31 32.26 35.22 -2.28
N ALA A 32 31.94 35.34 -3.57
CA ALA A 32 30.65 35.85 -4.04
C ALA A 32 29.49 34.92 -3.64
N LEU A 33 29.69 33.59 -3.72
CA LEU A 33 28.72 32.61 -3.28
C LEU A 33 28.53 32.64 -1.76
N SER A 34 29.59 32.80 -0.98
CA SER A 34 29.54 32.94 0.48
C SER A 34 28.74 34.18 0.90
N GLU A 35 28.97 35.32 0.24
CA GLU A 35 28.20 36.54 0.50
C GLU A 35 26.72 36.38 0.09
N ALA A 36 26.48 35.77 -1.07
CA ALA A 36 25.13 35.49 -1.55
C ALA A 36 24.37 34.51 -0.63
N ALA A 37 25.09 33.58 0.03
CA ALA A 37 24.52 32.60 0.94
C ALA A 37 23.76 33.23 2.12
N ASN A 38 24.16 34.42 2.55
CA ASN A 38 23.52 35.14 3.65
C ASN A 38 22.23 35.88 3.23
N ARG A 39 21.89 35.90 1.94
CA ARG A 39 20.70 36.59 1.44
C ARG A 39 19.48 35.68 1.59
N PRO A 40 18.29 36.22 1.96
CA PRO A 40 17.06 35.43 2.03
C PRO A 40 16.76 34.81 0.66
N ASN A 41 16.15 33.63 0.61
CA ASN A 41 15.84 32.89 -0.63
C ASN A 41 17.06 32.45 -1.47
N TYR A 42 18.29 32.56 -0.97
CA TYR A 42 19.48 32.03 -1.66
C TYR A 42 19.36 30.53 -1.94
N ALA A 43 19.02 29.74 -0.91
CA ALA A 43 18.82 28.30 -1.02
C ALA A 43 17.79 27.96 -2.12
N LEU A 44 16.68 28.71 -2.20
CA LEU A 44 15.66 28.55 -3.23
C LEU A 44 16.18 28.93 -4.63
N ALA A 45 17.01 29.96 -4.75
CA ALA A 45 17.61 30.35 -6.03
C ALA A 45 18.63 29.32 -6.54
N VAL A 46 19.50 28.79 -5.67
CA VAL A 46 20.45 27.72 -6.01
C VAL A 46 19.70 26.42 -6.37
N LEU A 47 18.62 26.12 -5.64
CA LEU A 47 17.77 24.95 -5.91
C LEU A 47 17.06 25.05 -7.27
N ARG A 48 16.58 26.23 -7.67
CA ARG A 48 15.99 26.44 -9.00
C ARG A 48 17.01 26.28 -10.12
N LEU A 49 18.25 26.74 -9.89
CA LEU A 49 19.33 26.56 -10.85
C LEU A 49 19.67 25.08 -11.08
N PHE A 50 19.67 24.27 -10.02
CA PHE A 50 19.80 22.81 -10.12
C PHE A 50 18.68 22.17 -10.97
N ALA A 51 17.47 22.72 -10.87
CA ALA A 51 16.26 22.19 -11.51
C ALA A 51 16.10 22.57 -13.00
N GLU A 52 16.92 23.48 -13.51
CA GLU A 52 16.90 23.94 -14.90
C GLU A 52 17.65 22.92 -15.78
N PRO A 53 17.18 22.63 -17.01
CA PRO A 53 17.92 21.78 -17.95
C PRO A 53 19.20 22.49 -18.42
N SER A 54 20.27 22.36 -17.64
CA SER A 54 21.58 22.98 -17.87
C SER A 54 22.72 21.96 -17.89
N VAL A 55 23.94 22.43 -18.16
CA VAL A 55 25.16 21.61 -18.20
C VAL A 55 25.33 20.80 -16.90
N HIS A 56 25.72 19.53 -17.03
CA HIS A 56 25.88 18.59 -15.90
C HIS A 56 26.74 19.17 -14.77
N ASP A 57 27.89 19.75 -15.10
CA ASP A 57 28.87 20.26 -14.14
C ASP A 57 28.34 21.45 -13.32
N LEU A 58 27.51 22.30 -13.94
CA LEU A 58 26.83 23.40 -13.26
C LEU A 58 25.82 22.88 -12.23
N ARG A 59 25.03 21.87 -12.61
CA ARG A 59 24.07 21.25 -11.69
C ARG A 59 24.80 20.58 -10.52
N GLN A 60 25.90 19.90 -10.78
CA GLN A 60 26.68 19.23 -9.76
C GLN A 60 27.31 20.22 -8.76
N SER A 61 27.94 21.31 -9.23
CA SER A 61 28.55 22.30 -8.33
C SER A 61 27.51 23.10 -7.55
N ALA A 62 26.38 23.47 -8.18
CA ALA A 62 25.25 24.08 -7.50
C ALA A 62 24.66 23.16 -6.42
N ALA A 63 24.52 21.86 -6.70
CA ALA A 63 23.96 20.89 -5.76
C ALA A 63 24.91 20.62 -4.57
N VAL A 64 26.23 20.58 -4.79
CA VAL A 64 27.22 20.48 -3.72
C VAL A 64 27.18 21.72 -2.82
N ASN A 65 27.07 22.91 -3.42
CA ASN A 65 26.93 24.15 -2.67
C ASN A 65 25.63 24.18 -1.88
N PHE A 66 24.50 23.79 -2.48
CA PHE A 66 23.22 23.66 -1.81
C PHE A 66 23.30 22.71 -0.62
N LYS A 67 23.93 21.53 -0.79
CA LYS A 67 24.18 20.58 0.31
C LYS A 67 24.98 21.23 1.45
N ASN A 68 26.06 21.94 1.13
CA ASN A 68 26.91 22.59 2.12
C ASN A 68 26.19 23.75 2.82
N HIS A 69 25.41 24.53 2.07
CA HIS A 69 24.62 25.63 2.58
C HIS A 69 23.55 25.12 3.54
N LEU A 70 22.83 24.05 3.18
CA LEU A 70 21.93 23.35 4.09
C LEU A 70 22.69 22.86 5.32
N LYS A 71 23.78 22.10 5.18
CA LYS A 71 24.54 21.60 6.33
C LYS A 71 24.98 22.71 7.31
N ALA A 72 25.29 23.90 6.81
CA ALA A 72 25.73 25.04 7.62
C ALA A 72 24.61 25.89 8.21
N HIS A 73 23.44 25.98 7.58
CA HIS A 73 22.37 26.92 7.94
C HIS A 73 21.02 26.26 8.26
N TRP A 74 20.88 24.96 8.01
CA TRP A 74 19.65 24.18 8.23
C TRP A 74 19.46 23.75 9.67
N ALA A 75 20.56 23.44 10.36
CA ALA A 75 20.55 23.07 11.77
C ALA A 75 21.05 24.26 12.60
N PRO A 76 20.17 24.94 13.36
CA PRO A 76 20.62 25.83 14.41
C PRO A 76 21.51 25.06 15.35
N LYS A 77 22.59 25.70 15.79
CA LYS A 77 23.51 25.12 16.78
C LYS A 77 22.68 24.60 17.97
N PRO A 78 23.05 23.47 18.59
CA PRO A 78 22.24 22.81 19.62
C PRO A 78 21.90 23.67 20.85
N ASN A 79 22.49 24.86 20.99
CA ASN A 79 22.24 25.83 22.06
C ASN A 79 21.65 27.17 21.60
N ASP A 80 21.27 27.30 20.32
CA ASP A 80 20.57 28.50 19.85
C ASP A 80 19.06 28.30 20.06
N PRO A 81 18.39 29.13 20.88
CA PRO A 81 16.95 29.08 21.02
C PRO A 81 16.35 29.56 19.70
N LEU A 82 16.04 28.62 18.80
CA LEU A 82 15.11 28.88 17.70
C LEU A 82 13.85 29.46 18.33
N GLN A 83 13.64 30.76 18.12
CA GLN A 83 12.40 31.39 18.54
C GLN A 83 11.31 30.96 17.56
N ALA A 84 10.08 30.99 18.04
CA ALA A 84 8.85 30.86 17.26
C ALA A 84 8.87 31.54 15.85
N ASN A 85 9.65 32.61 15.68
CA ASN A 85 9.78 33.37 14.43
C ASN A 85 10.59 32.71 13.31
N ASP A 86 11.37 31.65 13.57
CA ASP A 86 12.27 31.08 12.55
C ASP A 86 11.59 30.08 11.60
N TYR A 87 10.40 29.58 11.95
CA TYR A 87 9.70 28.58 11.14
C TYR A 87 9.09 29.14 9.85
N VAL A 88 8.95 30.46 9.72
CA VAL A 88 8.61 31.10 8.46
C VAL A 88 9.68 30.81 7.40
N SER A 89 10.95 30.94 7.77
CA SER A 89 12.10 30.64 6.90
C SER A 89 12.20 29.14 6.61
N VAL A 90 12.01 28.30 7.63
CA VAL A 90 12.03 26.83 7.46
C VAL A 90 10.94 26.38 6.49
N ASN A 91 9.70 26.84 6.66
CA ASN A 91 8.58 26.51 5.77
C ASN A 91 8.81 27.04 4.35
N GLY A 92 9.43 28.21 4.20
CA GLY A 92 9.82 28.73 2.87
C GLY A 92 10.80 27.82 2.14
N VAL A 93 11.81 27.29 2.84
CA VAL A 93 12.78 26.36 2.25
C VAL A 93 12.16 24.98 2.00
N LEU A 94 11.39 24.44 2.95
CA LEU A 94 10.69 23.17 2.76
C LEU A 94 9.69 23.25 1.59
N THR A 95 9.00 24.38 1.41
CA THR A 95 8.12 24.60 0.25
C THR A 95 8.90 24.54 -1.06
N ALA A 96 10.05 25.21 -1.12
CA ALA A 96 10.94 25.17 -2.28
C ALA A 96 11.36 23.75 -2.64
N ILE A 97 11.82 22.99 -1.64
CA ILE A 97 12.28 21.62 -1.78
C ILE A 97 11.12 20.70 -2.19
N ASN A 98 9.95 20.85 -1.57
CA ASN A 98 8.77 20.08 -1.94
C ASN A 98 8.39 20.29 -3.41
N SER A 99 8.36 21.54 -3.90
CA SER A 99 8.08 21.82 -5.31
C SER A 99 9.12 21.23 -6.27
N LEU A 100 10.37 21.11 -5.85
CA LEU A 100 11.41 20.44 -6.63
C LEU A 100 11.14 18.94 -6.70
N PHE A 101 10.96 18.28 -5.55
CA PHE A 101 10.85 16.83 -5.49
C PHE A 101 9.50 16.30 -5.94
N GLU A 102 8.44 17.12 -5.93
CA GLU A 102 7.14 16.75 -6.50
C GLU A 102 7.24 16.36 -7.98
N LYS A 103 8.23 16.87 -8.71
CA LYS A 103 8.51 16.47 -10.10
C LYS A 103 8.85 14.98 -10.23
N PHE A 104 9.41 14.35 -9.21
CA PHE A 104 9.72 12.92 -9.22
C PHE A 104 8.46 12.05 -9.26
N ARG A 105 7.31 12.55 -8.79
CA ARG A 105 6.07 11.77 -8.70
C ARG A 105 5.41 11.48 -10.05
N TYR A 106 5.76 12.25 -11.08
CA TYR A 106 5.08 12.20 -12.39
C TYR A 106 6.00 11.75 -13.52
N GLN A 107 7.25 11.42 -13.22
CA GLN A 107 8.24 11.02 -14.21
C GLN A 107 8.35 9.50 -14.32
N PHE A 108 8.64 9.02 -15.53
CA PHE A 108 8.90 7.61 -15.76
C PHE A 108 10.24 7.20 -15.11
N LYS A 109 10.28 6.00 -14.53
CA LYS A 109 11.48 5.44 -13.91
C LYS A 109 12.56 5.21 -14.98
N THR A 110 13.65 5.99 -14.91
CA THR A 110 14.85 5.84 -15.76
C THR A 110 16.12 5.81 -14.92
N ASN A 111 17.20 5.24 -15.44
CA ASN A 111 18.47 5.16 -14.71
C ASN A 111 19.06 6.55 -14.37
N GLU A 112 18.92 7.52 -15.27
CA GLU A 112 19.37 8.90 -15.05
C GLU A 112 18.60 9.54 -13.88
N LEU A 113 17.28 9.33 -13.85
CA LEU A 113 16.42 9.85 -12.80
C LEU A 113 16.70 9.21 -11.43
N LEU A 114 16.99 7.92 -11.40
CA LEU A 114 17.40 7.22 -10.18
C LEU A 114 18.75 7.72 -9.66
N LEU A 115 19.66 8.10 -10.55
CA LEU A 115 20.95 8.68 -10.17
C LEU A 115 20.78 10.08 -9.56
N ASP A 116 19.93 10.92 -10.17
CA ASP A 116 19.57 12.24 -9.63
C ASP A 116 18.86 12.12 -8.26
N LEU A 117 17.94 11.16 -8.13
CA LEU A 117 17.26 10.88 -6.87
C LEU A 117 18.26 10.41 -5.80
N LYS A 118 19.18 9.52 -6.14
CA LYS A 118 20.24 9.06 -5.23
C LYS A 118 21.10 10.22 -4.73
N TYR A 119 21.49 11.13 -5.60
CA TYR A 119 22.24 12.34 -5.21
C TYR A 119 21.44 13.21 -4.20
N CYS A 120 20.14 13.38 -4.44
CA CYS A 120 19.26 14.11 -3.53
C CYS A 120 19.17 13.41 -2.16
N LEU A 121 19.02 12.08 -2.15
CA LEU A 121 18.93 11.27 -0.93
C LEU A 121 20.20 11.37 -0.08
N ASP A 122 21.37 11.18 -0.69
CA ASP A 122 22.68 11.25 -0.02
C ASP A 122 22.93 12.62 0.63
N SER A 123 22.33 13.67 0.06
CA SER A 123 22.50 15.05 0.50
C SER A 123 21.45 15.51 1.50
N PHE A 124 20.22 15.02 1.39
CA PHE A 124 19.06 15.63 2.03
C PHE A 124 18.32 14.72 3.03
N ALA A 125 18.34 13.40 2.85
CA ALA A 125 17.47 12.51 3.62
C ALA A 125 17.73 12.59 5.15
N LYS A 126 19.00 12.70 5.55
CA LYS A 126 19.39 12.90 6.96
C LYS A 126 18.90 14.23 7.52
N ALA A 127 19.10 15.32 6.77
CA ALA A 127 18.71 16.66 7.19
C ALA A 127 17.18 16.79 7.32
N LEU A 128 16.43 16.11 6.45
CA LEU A 128 14.98 16.01 6.52
C LEU A 128 14.53 15.31 7.81
N LEU A 129 15.09 14.14 8.13
CA LEU A 129 14.74 13.40 9.35
C LEU A 129 15.03 14.19 10.63
N GLU A 130 16.17 14.90 10.67
CA GLU A 130 16.54 15.74 11.83
C GLU A 130 15.53 16.87 12.05
N VAL A 131 15.09 17.55 10.98
CA VAL A 131 14.06 18.60 11.07
C VAL A 131 12.70 18.03 11.44
N PHE A 132 12.33 16.89 10.87
CA PHE A 132 11.08 16.21 11.19
C PHE A 132 11.01 15.87 12.68
N LYS A 133 12.04 15.23 13.25
CA LYS A 133 12.08 14.89 14.69
C LYS A 133 12.13 16.11 15.59
N ARG A 134 12.93 17.12 15.22
CA ARG A 134 13.04 18.35 16.01
C ARG A 134 11.71 19.08 16.09
N THR A 135 11.03 19.23 14.95
CA THR A 135 9.72 19.88 14.88
C THR A 135 8.67 19.10 15.66
N ALA A 136 8.73 17.76 15.65
CA ALA A 136 7.84 16.92 16.46
C ALA A 136 7.99 17.21 17.95
N GLY A 137 9.24 17.29 18.43
CA GLY A 137 9.53 17.66 19.82
C GLY A 137 9.01 19.06 20.21
N PHE A 138 9.06 20.03 19.29
CA PHE A 138 8.47 21.36 19.55
C PHE A 138 6.94 21.36 19.55
N ILE A 139 6.30 20.54 18.72
CA ILE A 139 4.84 20.34 18.77
C ILE A 139 4.44 19.76 20.12
N ASP A 140 5.13 18.71 20.59
CA ASP A 140 4.84 18.09 21.89
C ASP A 140 4.97 19.10 23.04
N GLN A 141 6.01 19.96 23.01
CA GLN A 141 6.19 21.03 23.99
C GLN A 141 5.09 22.09 23.91
N ALA A 142 4.71 22.49 22.70
CA ALA A 142 3.66 23.49 22.48
C ALA A 142 2.29 22.99 22.97
N VAL A 143 1.93 21.73 22.66
CA VAL A 143 0.67 21.11 23.07
C VAL A 143 0.62 20.83 24.58
N GLY A 144 1.76 20.51 25.21
CA GLY A 144 1.86 20.31 26.65
C GLY A 144 1.82 21.60 27.49
N SER A 145 1.94 22.78 26.86
CA SER A 145 1.92 24.08 27.52
C SER A 145 0.49 24.55 27.85
N ARG A 146 0.31 25.23 28.99
CA ARG A 146 -0.99 25.82 29.39
C ARG A 146 -1.41 27.02 28.53
N ALA A 147 -0.47 27.61 27.79
CA ALA A 147 -0.71 28.72 26.86
C ALA A 147 -0.11 28.32 25.51
N VAL A 148 -0.94 27.76 24.63
CA VAL A 148 -0.54 27.38 23.28
C VAL A 148 -0.56 28.62 22.40
N ASP A 149 0.60 29.03 21.88
CA ASP A 149 0.63 30.00 20.79
C ASP A 149 0.21 29.32 19.49
N VAL A 150 -1.05 29.53 19.12
CA VAL A 150 -1.70 28.93 17.94
C VAL A 150 -0.95 29.27 16.65
N SER A 151 -0.38 30.48 16.54
CA SER A 151 0.33 30.91 15.32
C SER A 151 1.62 30.11 15.10
N VAL A 152 2.31 29.81 16.21
CA VAL A 152 3.53 29.03 16.24
C VAL A 152 3.23 27.56 15.97
N LEU A 153 2.18 27.03 16.60
CA LEU A 153 1.73 25.66 16.36
C LEU A 153 1.31 25.45 14.88
N LYS A 154 0.63 26.42 14.26
CA LYS A 154 0.33 26.39 12.81
C LYS A 154 1.61 26.27 11.97
N SER A 155 2.64 27.03 12.33
CA SER A 155 3.92 27.01 11.61
C SER A 155 4.65 25.66 11.74
N TYR A 156 4.58 25.01 12.91
CA TYR A 156 5.16 23.69 13.13
C TYR A 156 4.40 22.59 12.39
N ILE A 157 3.07 22.63 12.39
CA ILE A 157 2.23 21.66 11.67
C ILE A 157 2.46 21.79 10.16
N GLU A 158 2.57 23.01 9.63
CA GLU A 158 2.90 23.21 8.21
C GLU A 158 4.28 22.65 7.86
N SER A 159 5.27 22.81 8.75
CA SER A 159 6.60 22.21 8.56
C SER A 159 6.50 20.68 8.50
N GLN A 160 5.71 20.06 9.38
CA GLN A 160 5.55 18.60 9.35
C GLN A 160 4.82 18.12 8.10
N ARG A 161 3.79 18.85 7.67
CA ARG A 161 3.06 18.56 6.43
C ARG A 161 4.02 18.57 5.24
N LEU A 162 4.88 19.57 5.14
CA LEU A 162 5.89 19.67 4.08
C LEU A 162 6.92 18.54 4.17
N CYS A 163 7.40 18.19 5.37
CA CYS A 163 8.30 17.06 5.57
C CYS A 163 7.67 15.74 5.09
N CYS A 164 6.40 15.47 5.43
CA CYS A 164 5.66 14.30 4.96
C CYS A 164 5.48 14.29 3.44
N ARG A 165 5.19 15.43 2.80
CA ARG A 165 5.09 15.52 1.34
C ARG A 165 6.43 15.29 0.65
N ILE A 166 7.53 15.79 1.22
CA ILE A 166 8.89 15.54 0.71
C ILE A 166 9.25 14.06 0.89
N PHE A 167 8.97 13.49 2.06
CA PHE A 167 9.12 12.05 2.31
C PHE A 167 8.37 11.25 1.24
N TYR A 168 7.11 11.56 0.96
CA TYR A 168 6.35 10.91 -0.10
C TYR A 168 7.05 11.02 -1.47
N SER A 169 7.50 12.21 -1.87
CA SER A 169 8.20 12.42 -3.15
C SER A 169 9.48 11.59 -3.27
N LEU A 170 10.28 11.52 -2.21
CA LEU A 170 11.55 10.80 -2.19
C LEU A 170 11.37 9.29 -2.18
N ASN A 171 10.24 8.80 -1.66
CA ASN A 171 9.90 7.39 -1.58
C ASN A 171 8.92 6.95 -2.69
N PHE A 172 8.60 7.84 -3.64
CA PHE A 172 7.55 7.57 -4.63
C PHE A 172 7.93 6.45 -5.61
N MET A 173 9.17 6.42 -6.09
CA MET A 173 9.62 5.44 -7.10
C MET A 173 10.10 4.12 -6.50
N GLU A 174 10.75 4.20 -5.34
CA GLU A 174 11.26 3.09 -4.56
C GLU A 174 11.51 3.57 -3.13
N LEU A 175 11.63 2.62 -2.19
CA LEU A 175 11.95 2.91 -0.80
C LEU A 175 13.48 2.89 -0.62
N PRO A 176 14.16 4.02 -0.41
CA PRO A 176 15.60 4.07 -0.22
C PRO A 176 16.04 3.53 1.14
N GLU A 177 17.21 2.89 1.18
CA GLU A 177 17.80 2.25 2.38
C GLU A 177 17.82 3.19 3.60
N PHE A 178 18.17 4.46 3.41
CA PHE A 178 18.17 5.45 4.50
C PHE A 178 16.82 5.56 5.21
N PHE A 179 15.71 5.61 4.46
CA PHE A 179 14.38 5.70 5.03
C PHE A 179 13.96 4.36 5.61
N GLU A 180 14.26 3.27 4.90
CA GLU A 180 13.97 1.89 5.31
C GLU A 180 14.57 1.55 6.69
N ASP A 181 15.82 1.95 6.95
CA ASP A 181 16.53 1.70 8.22
C ASP A 181 16.07 2.58 9.38
N ARG A 182 15.44 3.71 9.09
CA ARG A 182 15.01 4.72 10.08
C ARG A 182 13.49 4.81 10.15
N MET A 183 12.77 3.82 9.62
CA MET A 183 11.34 3.88 9.43
C MET A 183 10.56 3.96 10.74
N ASP A 184 11.04 3.29 11.80
CA ASP A 184 10.41 3.34 13.12
C ASP A 184 10.28 4.78 13.63
N GLU A 185 11.26 5.64 13.36
CA GLU A 185 11.23 7.05 13.76
C GLU A 185 10.17 7.86 13.00
N TRP A 186 9.88 7.50 11.75
CA TRP A 186 8.80 8.11 10.97
C TRP A 186 7.44 7.59 11.42
N MET A 187 7.32 6.28 11.61
CA MET A 187 6.06 5.61 11.95
C MET A 187 5.52 6.04 13.31
N ILE A 188 6.39 6.29 14.29
CA ILE A 188 6.00 6.83 15.61
C ILE A 188 5.27 8.17 15.45
N GLU A 189 5.84 9.10 14.68
CA GLU A 189 5.25 10.43 14.51
C GLU A 189 4.03 10.39 13.55
N PHE A 190 4.06 9.57 12.50
CA PHE A 190 2.90 9.36 11.62
C PHE A 190 1.69 8.84 12.39
N ASN A 191 1.89 7.90 13.32
CA ASN A 191 0.84 7.44 14.21
C ASN A 191 0.30 8.59 15.08
N LYS A 192 1.18 9.42 15.65
CA LYS A 192 0.80 10.57 16.46
C LYS A 192 -0.07 11.56 15.67
N TYR A 193 0.36 11.94 14.46
CA TYR A 193 -0.37 12.91 13.63
C TYR A 193 -1.75 12.45 13.16
N LEU A 194 -2.01 11.15 13.17
CA LEU A 194 -3.29 10.56 12.78
C LEU A 194 -4.20 10.22 13.96
N THR A 195 -3.69 10.27 15.18
CA THR A 195 -4.44 9.86 16.39
C THR A 195 -4.64 11.00 17.38
N VAL A 196 -3.73 11.96 17.42
CA VAL A 196 -3.80 13.12 18.32
C VAL A 196 -4.69 14.20 17.71
N LYS A 197 -5.66 14.67 18.50
CA LYS A 197 -6.47 15.85 18.15
C LYS A 197 -5.75 17.13 18.56
N TYR A 198 -5.72 18.09 17.65
CA TYR A 198 -5.13 19.40 17.89
C TYR A 198 -6.23 20.45 18.10
N SER A 199 -7.00 20.34 19.19
CA SER A 199 -8.18 21.18 19.42
C SER A 199 -7.89 22.68 19.38
N ALA A 200 -6.71 23.12 19.86
CA ALA A 200 -6.31 24.52 19.76
C ALA A 200 -6.21 25.05 18.31
N LEU A 201 -5.96 24.19 17.32
CA LEU A 201 -5.96 24.52 15.90
C LEU A 201 -7.37 24.43 15.31
N GLU A 202 -8.13 23.40 15.68
CA GLU A 202 -9.54 23.22 15.27
C GLU A 202 -10.38 24.45 15.67
N ASP A 203 -10.18 24.94 16.89
CA ASP A 203 -10.87 26.12 17.44
C ASP A 203 -10.38 27.45 16.85
N SER A 204 -9.29 27.45 16.08
CA SER A 204 -8.66 28.66 15.53
C SER A 204 -9.21 29.13 14.17
N GLY A 205 -10.33 28.55 13.73
CA GLY A 205 -11.01 28.87 12.48
C GLY A 205 -10.52 28.05 11.28
N ASN A 206 -11.05 28.36 10.09
CA ASN A 206 -10.88 27.57 8.87
C ASN A 206 -9.43 27.23 8.51
N ASP A 207 -8.49 28.18 8.67
CA ASP A 207 -7.09 27.96 8.32
C ASP A 207 -6.41 26.93 9.24
N GLY A 208 -6.82 26.88 10.52
CA GLY A 208 -6.32 25.89 11.45
C GLY A 208 -6.89 24.50 11.16
N LEU A 209 -8.19 24.44 10.87
CA LEU A 209 -8.87 23.20 10.48
C LEU A 209 -8.27 22.60 9.21
N ALA A 210 -8.01 23.42 8.18
CA ALA A 210 -7.37 22.97 6.95
C ALA A 210 -5.99 22.33 7.21
N LEU A 211 -5.16 22.94 8.06
CA LEU A 211 -3.85 22.37 8.42
C LEU A 211 -3.96 21.04 9.17
N VAL A 212 -4.96 20.92 10.05
CA VAL A 212 -5.26 19.69 10.79
C VAL A 212 -5.74 18.58 9.87
N ASP A 213 -6.41 18.90 8.75
CA ASP A 213 -6.82 17.91 7.76
C ASP A 213 -5.70 17.55 6.76
N GLU A 214 -4.87 18.53 6.37
CA GLU A 214 -3.85 18.34 5.36
C GLU A 214 -2.61 17.57 5.85
N LEU A 215 -2.26 17.65 7.14
CA LEU A 215 -1.15 16.88 7.71
C LEU A 215 -1.43 15.36 7.68
N PRO A 216 -2.56 14.85 8.20
CA PRO A 216 -3.02 13.48 8.01
C PRO A 216 -2.99 13.02 6.55
N ALA A 217 -3.44 13.87 5.61
CA ALA A 217 -3.38 13.57 4.19
C ALA A 217 -1.94 13.36 3.71
N ALA A 218 -1.00 14.22 4.10
CA ALA A 218 0.42 14.08 3.75
C ALA A 218 1.04 12.80 4.33
N VAL A 219 0.67 12.42 5.55
CA VAL A 219 1.09 11.16 6.18
C VAL A 219 0.55 9.95 5.43
N LEU A 220 -0.73 9.98 5.02
CA LEU A 220 -1.34 8.92 4.22
C LEU A 220 -0.53 8.65 2.94
N TRP A 221 -0.15 9.70 2.21
CA TRP A 221 0.67 9.56 1.00
C TRP A 221 2.04 8.92 1.29
N GLY A 222 2.70 9.33 2.37
CA GLY A 222 3.97 8.72 2.79
C GLY A 222 3.83 7.20 3.05
N LEU A 223 2.75 6.80 3.72
CA LEU A 223 2.47 5.39 4.01
C LEU A 223 2.11 4.59 2.75
N LEU A 224 1.38 5.19 1.81
CA LEU A 224 1.09 4.57 0.52
C LEU A 224 2.38 4.30 -0.25
N ALA A 225 3.32 5.25 -0.27
CA ALA A 225 4.63 5.05 -0.90
C ALA A 225 5.41 3.91 -0.23
N VAL A 226 5.45 3.86 1.10
CA VAL A 226 6.11 2.75 1.82
C VAL A 226 5.45 1.42 1.46
N ALA A 227 4.12 1.31 1.58
CA ALA A 227 3.39 0.06 1.32
C ALA A 227 3.50 -0.42 -0.14
N SER A 228 3.60 0.49 -1.10
CA SER A 228 3.78 0.15 -2.52
C SER A 228 5.21 -0.26 -2.88
N ASN A 229 6.21 0.29 -2.19
CA ASN A 229 7.61 0.20 -2.62
C ASN A 229 8.51 -0.69 -1.73
N SER A 230 8.02 -1.22 -0.60
CA SER A 230 8.79 -2.07 0.32
C SER A 230 8.73 -3.58 -0.01
N SER A 231 9.07 -3.98 -1.24
CA SER A 231 8.93 -5.39 -1.67
C SER A 231 9.81 -6.39 -0.88
N SER A 232 10.92 -5.94 -0.29
CA SER A 232 11.90 -6.74 0.46
C SER A 232 11.61 -6.90 1.96
N ARG A 233 10.92 -5.94 2.61
CA ARG A 233 10.65 -5.96 4.07
C ARG A 233 9.17 -6.21 4.35
N GLU A 234 8.80 -7.48 4.40
CA GLU A 234 7.44 -7.94 4.66
C GLU A 234 6.79 -7.32 5.91
N LYS A 235 7.52 -7.30 7.04
CA LYS A 235 7.00 -6.73 8.30
C LYS A 235 6.63 -5.26 8.17
N LEU A 236 7.41 -4.49 7.40
CA LEU A 236 7.14 -3.08 7.19
C LEU A 236 5.89 -2.89 6.31
N THR A 237 5.79 -3.61 5.20
CA THR A 237 4.61 -3.61 4.33
C THR A 237 3.34 -3.96 5.10
N VAL A 238 3.38 -5.03 5.89
CA VAL A 238 2.26 -5.47 6.75
C VAL A 238 1.86 -4.38 7.73
N THR A 239 2.83 -3.75 8.41
CA THR A 239 2.56 -2.69 9.38
C THR A 239 1.93 -1.47 8.71
N ALA A 240 2.45 -1.06 7.56
CA ALA A 240 1.90 0.05 6.79
C ALA A 240 0.46 -0.22 6.34
N ILE A 241 0.17 -1.42 5.79
CA ILE A 241 -1.20 -1.78 5.37
C ILE A 241 -2.16 -1.84 6.57
N LYS A 242 -1.76 -2.49 7.68
CA LYS A 242 -2.59 -2.51 8.91
C LYS A 242 -2.89 -1.11 9.42
N PHE A 243 -1.91 -0.22 9.35
CA PHE A 243 -2.08 1.15 9.76
C PHE A 243 -3.05 1.90 8.81
N LEU A 244 -2.91 1.73 7.49
CA LEU A 244 -3.87 2.25 6.51
C LEU A 244 -5.30 1.74 6.78
N THR A 245 -5.44 0.46 7.14
CA THR A 245 -6.74 -0.14 7.51
C THR A 245 -7.31 0.53 8.75
N THR A 246 -6.48 0.85 9.73
CA THR A 246 -6.91 1.56 10.94
C THR A 246 -7.41 2.97 10.62
N VAL A 247 -6.69 3.70 9.75
CA VAL A 247 -7.07 5.05 9.33
C VAL A 247 -8.37 5.03 8.53
N SER A 248 -8.56 4.04 7.64
CA SER A 248 -9.78 3.94 6.82
C SER A 248 -11.05 3.69 7.63
N MET A 249 -10.93 3.12 8.82
CA MET A 249 -12.04 2.89 9.75
C MET A 249 -12.19 4.00 10.82
N SER A 250 -11.37 5.05 10.74
CA SER A 250 -11.35 6.16 11.70
C SER A 250 -12.12 7.38 11.19
N VAL A 251 -12.17 8.45 11.99
CA VAL A 251 -12.71 9.76 11.55
C VAL A 251 -11.98 10.35 10.34
N HIS A 252 -10.75 9.91 10.07
CA HIS A 252 -9.95 10.33 8.92
C HIS A 252 -10.23 9.49 7.66
N HIS A 253 -11.32 8.70 7.62
CA HIS A 253 -11.71 7.95 6.43
C HIS A 253 -11.89 8.84 5.19
N THR A 254 -12.18 10.14 5.35
CA THR A 254 -12.26 11.15 4.28
C THR A 254 -10.99 11.26 3.44
N LEU A 255 -9.83 10.89 3.99
CA LEU A 255 -8.56 10.85 3.26
C LEU A 255 -8.58 9.84 2.09
N PHE A 256 -9.45 8.83 2.13
CA PHE A 256 -9.60 7.82 1.08
C PHE A 256 -10.69 8.16 0.05
N ALA A 257 -11.36 9.32 0.17
CA ALA A 257 -12.53 9.65 -0.64
C ALA A 257 -12.22 9.87 -2.14
N ARG A 258 -10.97 10.18 -2.47
CA ARG A 258 -10.56 10.51 -3.84
C ARG A 258 -10.33 9.26 -4.69
N ASP A 259 -10.78 9.32 -5.93
CA ASP A 259 -10.74 8.18 -6.85
C ASP A 259 -9.31 7.75 -7.22
N ASP A 260 -8.37 8.70 -7.32
CA ASP A 260 -6.97 8.42 -7.59
C ASP A 260 -6.30 7.63 -6.45
N ILE A 261 -6.64 7.95 -5.20
CA ILE A 261 -6.17 7.22 -4.01
C ILE A 261 -6.70 5.79 -4.02
N LEU A 262 -8.01 5.63 -4.23
CA LEU A 262 -8.64 4.29 -4.28
C LEU A 262 -8.04 3.44 -5.40
N GLN A 263 -7.79 4.04 -6.56
CA GLN A 263 -7.17 3.38 -7.70
C GLN A 263 -5.74 2.91 -7.36
N GLN A 264 -4.93 3.78 -6.73
CA GLN A 264 -3.57 3.44 -6.32
C GLN A 264 -3.54 2.37 -5.23
N ILE A 265 -4.44 2.45 -4.24
CA ILE A 265 -4.55 1.41 -3.20
C ILE A 265 -4.87 0.06 -3.84
N CYS A 266 -5.84 0.02 -4.75
CA CYS A 266 -6.18 -1.23 -5.43
C CYS A 266 -4.98 -1.78 -6.22
N GLN A 267 -4.40 -0.97 -7.11
CA GLN A 267 -3.37 -1.42 -8.07
C GLN A 267 -1.99 -1.63 -7.46
N SER A 268 -1.53 -0.72 -6.61
CA SER A 268 -0.15 -0.67 -6.15
C SER A 268 0.03 -1.26 -4.75
N ILE A 269 -1.05 -1.55 -4.02
CA ILE A 269 -0.99 -2.13 -2.68
C ILE A 269 -1.74 -3.45 -2.64
N VAL A 270 -3.04 -3.45 -2.97
CA VAL A 270 -3.87 -4.63 -2.73
C VAL A 270 -3.54 -5.76 -3.70
N ILE A 271 -3.61 -5.54 -5.01
CA ILE A 271 -3.37 -6.60 -6.00
C ILE A 271 -1.97 -7.24 -5.80
N PRO A 272 -0.86 -6.50 -5.66
CA PRO A 272 0.46 -7.10 -5.48
C PRO A 272 0.62 -7.90 -4.18
N ASN A 273 -0.16 -7.57 -3.14
CA ASN A 273 -0.14 -8.27 -1.86
C ASN A 273 -1.17 -9.40 -1.76
N VAL A 274 -2.12 -9.49 -2.71
CA VAL A 274 -3.10 -10.59 -2.85
C VAL A 274 -2.65 -11.63 -3.88
N MET A 275 -1.77 -11.28 -4.82
CA MET A 275 -1.17 -12.23 -5.76
C MET A 275 -0.36 -13.31 -5.03
N LEU A 276 -0.50 -14.56 -5.49
CA LEU A 276 0.27 -15.70 -4.97
C LEU A 276 1.77 -15.53 -5.23
N ARG A 277 2.57 -15.93 -4.25
CA ARG A 277 4.02 -15.97 -4.28
C ARG A 277 4.51 -17.40 -4.31
N ASP A 278 5.78 -17.57 -4.66
CA ASP A 278 6.40 -18.89 -4.75
C ASP A 278 6.42 -19.59 -3.36
N GLU A 279 6.55 -18.83 -2.28
CA GLU A 279 6.42 -19.32 -0.90
C GLU A 279 5.02 -19.91 -0.59
N ASP A 280 3.96 -19.36 -1.21
CA ASP A 280 2.60 -19.89 -1.05
C ASP A 280 2.44 -21.23 -1.78
N GLU A 281 3.10 -21.38 -2.94
CA GLU A 281 3.14 -22.63 -3.70
C GLU A 281 3.95 -23.69 -2.96
N GLU A 282 5.11 -23.34 -2.40
CA GLU A 282 5.91 -24.22 -1.57
C GLU A 282 5.12 -24.70 -0.35
N LEU A 283 4.38 -23.82 0.34
CA LEU A 283 3.53 -24.21 1.46
C LEU A 283 2.41 -25.16 1.02
N PHE A 284 1.79 -24.89 -0.13
CA PHE A 284 0.72 -25.72 -0.69
C PHE A 284 1.20 -27.13 -1.03
N GLU A 285 2.41 -27.27 -1.56
CA GLU A 285 2.98 -28.57 -1.99
C GLU A 285 3.66 -29.32 -0.84
N MET A 286 4.47 -28.63 -0.03
CA MET A 286 5.36 -29.25 0.93
C MET A 286 4.76 -29.37 2.34
N ASN A 287 3.73 -28.57 2.66
CA ASN A 287 3.10 -28.57 3.99
C ASN A 287 1.59 -28.23 3.88
N TYR A 288 0.88 -29.07 3.12
CA TYR A 288 -0.55 -28.90 2.88
C TYR A 288 -1.39 -28.93 4.17
N VAL A 289 -0.98 -29.65 5.22
CA VAL A 289 -1.71 -29.68 6.51
C VAL A 289 -1.77 -28.28 7.11
N GLU A 290 -0.63 -27.58 7.13
CA GLU A 290 -0.58 -26.20 7.60
C GLU A 290 -1.36 -25.25 6.67
N PHE A 291 -1.25 -25.44 5.35
CA PHE A 291 -2.04 -24.67 4.38
C PHE A 291 -3.54 -24.79 4.65
N ILE A 292 -4.06 -26.02 4.75
CA ILE A 292 -5.48 -26.32 4.99
C ILE A 292 -5.93 -25.74 6.33
N ARG A 293 -5.14 -25.93 7.40
CA ARG A 293 -5.47 -25.39 8.74
C ARG A 293 -5.55 -23.87 8.74
N ARG A 294 -4.54 -23.19 8.18
CA ARG A 294 -4.51 -21.72 8.11
C ARG A 294 -5.72 -21.17 7.36
N ASP A 295 -6.13 -21.84 6.29
CA ASP A 295 -7.16 -21.35 5.39
C ASP A 295 -8.61 -21.73 5.79
N ILE A 296 -8.83 -22.94 6.34
CA ILE A 296 -10.14 -23.44 6.78
C ILE A 296 -10.46 -23.03 8.22
N GLU A 297 -9.50 -23.16 9.14
CA GLU A 297 -9.72 -22.90 10.57
C GLU A 297 -9.59 -21.40 10.90
N GLY A 298 -9.05 -20.60 9.97
CA GLY A 298 -8.91 -19.15 10.11
C GLY A 298 -7.93 -18.74 11.21
N SER A 299 -7.02 -19.64 11.60
CA SER A 299 -6.03 -19.46 12.67
C SER A 299 -4.99 -18.38 12.35
N ASP A 300 -4.88 -17.99 11.08
CA ASP A 300 -3.95 -16.97 10.63
C ASP A 300 -4.67 -15.63 10.41
N LEU A 301 -4.70 -14.82 11.46
CA LEU A 301 -5.28 -13.47 11.44
C LEU A 301 -4.43 -12.49 10.61
N ASP A 302 -3.19 -12.84 10.25
CA ASP A 302 -2.17 -11.89 9.79
C ASP A 302 -1.48 -12.26 8.45
N THR A 303 -2.12 -13.04 7.58
CA THR A 303 -1.55 -13.26 6.23
C THR A 303 -1.60 -11.99 5.39
N ARG A 304 -0.59 -11.78 4.55
CA ARG A 304 -0.48 -10.62 3.67
C ARG A 304 -1.71 -10.42 2.78
N ARG A 305 -2.19 -11.51 2.15
CA ARG A 305 -3.39 -11.50 1.30
C ARG A 305 -4.62 -11.04 2.10
N ARG A 306 -4.74 -11.49 3.34
CA ARG A 306 -5.83 -11.11 4.25
C ARG A 306 -5.74 -9.65 4.67
N ILE A 307 -4.59 -9.20 5.14
CA ILE A 307 -4.36 -7.80 5.58
C ILE A 307 -4.65 -6.81 4.44
N ALA A 308 -4.23 -7.13 3.21
CA ALA A 308 -4.55 -6.32 2.03
C ALA A 308 -6.06 -6.26 1.75
N CYS A 309 -6.77 -7.38 1.90
CA CYS A 309 -8.23 -7.40 1.76
C CYS A 309 -8.95 -6.70 2.91
N GLU A 310 -8.41 -6.73 4.12
CA GLU A 310 -8.95 -6.00 5.29
C GLU A 310 -8.88 -4.48 5.09
N LEU A 311 -7.82 -3.97 4.45
CA LEU A 311 -7.75 -2.56 4.03
C LEU A 311 -8.92 -2.20 3.11
N LEU A 312 -9.16 -2.99 2.06
CA LEU A 312 -10.31 -2.77 1.15
C LEU A 312 -11.65 -2.86 1.89
N ARG A 313 -11.81 -3.80 2.82
CA ARG A 313 -13.03 -3.90 3.64
C ARG A 313 -13.23 -2.66 4.50
N GLY A 314 -12.18 -2.17 5.15
CA GLY A 314 -12.23 -0.95 5.95
C GLY A 314 -12.67 0.25 5.12
N ILE A 315 -12.07 0.44 3.94
CA ILE A 315 -12.45 1.53 3.02
C ILE A 315 -13.89 1.35 2.50
N ALA A 316 -14.32 0.12 2.23
CA ALA A 316 -15.68 -0.18 1.74
C ALA A 316 -16.79 0.08 2.78
N MET A 317 -16.45 0.35 4.04
CA MET A 317 -17.42 0.77 5.04
C MET A 317 -18.07 2.11 4.67
N ASP A 318 -17.26 3.07 4.20
CA ASP A 318 -17.72 4.42 3.83
C ASP A 318 -17.81 4.64 2.31
N TYR A 319 -17.02 3.91 1.50
CA TYR A 319 -16.91 4.11 0.05
C TYR A 319 -17.28 2.89 -0.78
N ARG A 320 -18.31 2.15 -0.34
CA ARG A 320 -18.71 0.86 -0.94
C ARG A 320 -18.77 0.88 -2.46
N GLU A 321 -19.55 1.80 -3.04
CA GLU A 321 -19.77 1.86 -4.50
C GLU A 321 -18.46 2.10 -5.26
N LYS A 322 -17.64 3.04 -4.79
CA LYS A 322 -16.33 3.34 -5.40
C LYS A 322 -15.39 2.15 -5.33
N VAL A 323 -15.32 1.48 -4.17
CA VAL A 323 -14.49 0.28 -3.99
C VAL A 323 -14.95 -0.85 -4.91
N THR A 324 -16.26 -1.10 -4.98
CA THR A 324 -16.84 -2.10 -5.90
C THR A 324 -16.47 -1.81 -7.34
N GLU A 325 -16.57 -0.56 -7.79
CA GLU A 325 -16.20 -0.16 -9.16
C GLU A 325 -14.71 -0.43 -9.43
N LYS A 326 -13.81 0.03 -8.55
CA LYS A 326 -12.36 -0.14 -8.76
C LYS A 326 -11.93 -1.61 -8.68
N VAL A 327 -12.46 -2.38 -7.74
CA VAL A 327 -12.14 -3.82 -7.63
C VAL A 327 -12.69 -4.60 -8.82
N SER A 328 -13.91 -4.29 -9.29
CA SER A 328 -14.49 -4.93 -10.48
C SER A 328 -13.65 -4.66 -11.72
N ALA A 329 -13.16 -3.42 -11.91
CA ALA A 329 -12.27 -3.09 -13.01
C ALA A 329 -10.93 -3.85 -12.94
N GLN A 330 -10.33 -3.97 -11.75
CA GLN A 330 -9.10 -4.77 -11.58
C GLN A 330 -9.34 -6.27 -11.84
N MET A 331 -10.45 -6.82 -11.36
CA MET A 331 -10.81 -8.22 -11.62
C MET A 331 -10.99 -8.50 -13.10
N GLN A 332 -11.68 -7.62 -13.83
CA GLN A 332 -11.80 -7.74 -15.29
C GLN A 332 -10.42 -7.75 -15.96
N SER A 333 -9.52 -6.84 -15.57
CA SER A 333 -8.15 -6.80 -16.09
C SER A 333 -7.38 -8.11 -15.81
N LEU A 334 -7.48 -8.66 -14.60
CA LEU A 334 -6.84 -9.92 -14.21
C LEU A 334 -7.39 -11.10 -15.02
N LEU A 335 -8.72 -11.19 -15.19
CA LEU A 335 -9.36 -12.25 -15.96
C LEU A 335 -9.07 -12.14 -17.46
N THR A 336 -8.99 -10.93 -18.01
CA THR A 336 -8.53 -10.72 -19.41
C THR A 336 -7.09 -11.16 -19.58
N SER A 337 -6.21 -10.85 -18.62
CA SER A 337 -4.82 -11.30 -18.65
C SER A 337 -4.71 -12.83 -18.60
N PHE A 338 -5.50 -13.48 -17.74
CA PHE A 338 -5.60 -14.94 -17.70
C PHE A 338 -6.06 -15.51 -19.04
N ALA A 339 -7.14 -14.99 -19.63
CA ALA A 339 -7.68 -15.47 -20.90
C ALA A 339 -6.67 -15.37 -22.06
N GLY A 340 -5.75 -14.39 -22.01
CA GLY A 340 -4.69 -14.24 -23.00
C GLY A 340 -3.61 -15.33 -22.94
N ASN A 341 -3.29 -15.85 -21.75
CA ASN A 341 -2.34 -16.96 -21.58
C ASN A 341 -2.60 -17.71 -20.26
N PRO A 342 -3.51 -18.69 -20.23
CA PRO A 342 -3.89 -19.39 -19.01
C PRO A 342 -2.73 -20.07 -18.29
N VAL A 343 -1.75 -20.60 -19.04
CA VAL A 343 -0.60 -21.33 -18.47
C VAL A 343 0.34 -20.40 -17.72
N MET A 344 0.62 -19.21 -18.27
CA MET A 344 1.51 -18.25 -17.62
C MET A 344 0.79 -17.40 -16.56
N ASN A 345 -0.50 -17.11 -16.75
CA ASN A 345 -1.23 -16.10 -15.99
C ASN A 345 -2.30 -16.71 -15.06
N TRP A 346 -2.21 -18.00 -14.72
CA TRP A 346 -3.16 -18.66 -13.82
C TRP A 346 -3.27 -17.95 -12.46
N LYS A 347 -2.16 -17.40 -11.93
CA LYS A 347 -2.13 -16.63 -10.68
C LYS A 347 -3.06 -15.40 -10.70
N HIS A 348 -3.32 -14.80 -11.88
CA HIS A 348 -4.27 -13.69 -11.99
C HIS A 348 -5.71 -14.14 -11.75
N LYS A 349 -6.08 -15.35 -12.22
CA LYS A 349 -7.39 -15.93 -11.95
C LYS A 349 -7.54 -16.30 -10.48
N ASP A 350 -6.50 -16.86 -9.85
CA ASP A 350 -6.50 -17.13 -8.41
C ASP A 350 -6.73 -15.84 -7.60
N CYS A 351 -5.99 -14.78 -7.92
CA CYS A 351 -6.15 -13.48 -7.27
C CYS A 351 -7.58 -12.95 -7.39
N ALA A 352 -8.21 -13.05 -8.56
CA ALA A 352 -9.60 -12.65 -8.75
C ALA A 352 -10.57 -13.49 -7.89
N ILE A 353 -10.38 -14.82 -7.81
CA ILE A 353 -11.20 -15.69 -6.95
C ILE A 353 -11.01 -15.32 -5.48
N TYR A 354 -9.77 -15.15 -5.04
CA TYR A 354 -9.45 -14.81 -3.65
C TYR A 354 -10.06 -13.47 -3.23
N LEU A 355 -10.01 -12.44 -4.10
CA LEU A 355 -10.62 -11.14 -3.80
C LEU A 355 -12.12 -11.27 -3.52
N VAL A 356 -12.87 -12.03 -4.31
CA VAL A 356 -14.32 -12.22 -4.08
C VAL A 356 -14.57 -12.97 -2.77
N VAL A 357 -13.81 -14.04 -2.51
CA VAL A 357 -13.91 -14.83 -1.28
C VAL A 357 -13.58 -13.98 -0.05
N ALA A 358 -12.49 -13.22 -0.12
CA ALA A 358 -12.02 -12.42 0.99
C ALA A 358 -12.93 -11.22 1.26
N LEU A 359 -13.39 -10.50 0.23
CA LEU A 359 -14.20 -9.30 0.43
C LEU A 359 -15.65 -9.61 0.84
N ALA A 360 -16.09 -10.84 0.69
CA ALA A 360 -17.43 -11.25 1.09
C ALA A 360 -17.56 -11.31 2.63
N MET A 361 -18.43 -10.48 3.19
CA MET A 361 -18.58 -10.34 4.64
C MET A 361 -19.57 -11.37 5.18
N LYS A 362 -19.21 -12.15 6.21
CA LYS A 362 -20.21 -12.92 6.97
C LYS A 362 -21.12 -11.95 7.71
N LYS A 363 -22.45 -12.07 7.55
CA LYS A 363 -23.40 -11.29 8.34
C LYS A 363 -23.37 -11.75 9.80
N ALA A 364 -23.50 -10.82 10.74
CA ALA A 364 -23.54 -11.13 12.18
C ALA A 364 -24.69 -12.10 12.49
N GLY A 365 -24.39 -13.22 13.16
CA GLY A 365 -25.41 -14.16 13.64
C GLY A 365 -25.85 -15.27 12.68
N GLY A 366 -25.17 -15.51 11.55
CA GLY A 366 -25.56 -16.59 10.63
C GLY A 366 -24.47 -17.10 9.68
N SER A 367 -24.80 -18.14 8.92
CA SER A 367 -23.96 -18.72 7.84
C SER A 367 -24.10 -17.97 6.50
N SER A 368 -24.89 -16.89 6.46
CA SER A 368 -25.12 -16.10 5.26
C SER A 368 -24.01 -15.08 5.03
N VAL A 369 -23.48 -15.06 3.81
CA VAL A 369 -22.44 -14.14 3.36
C VAL A 369 -23.10 -12.98 2.60
N SER A 370 -22.73 -11.73 2.89
CA SER A 370 -23.11 -10.56 2.11
C SER A 370 -22.43 -10.61 0.75
N THR A 371 -23.22 -10.42 -0.31
CA THR A 371 -22.79 -10.37 -1.71
C THR A 371 -22.87 -8.94 -2.24
N ASP A 372 -22.91 -7.94 -1.36
CA ASP A 372 -23.26 -6.57 -1.72
C ASP A 372 -22.19 -5.90 -2.62
N LEU A 373 -20.99 -6.49 -2.70
CA LEU A 373 -19.90 -6.00 -3.55
C LEU A 373 -19.84 -6.67 -4.93
N PHE A 374 -20.39 -7.88 -5.10
CA PHE A 374 -20.20 -8.67 -6.31
C PHE A 374 -21.45 -9.47 -6.68
N ASP A 375 -21.73 -9.56 -7.98
CA ASP A 375 -22.67 -10.54 -8.50
C ASP A 375 -22.05 -11.95 -8.43
N VAL A 376 -22.33 -12.62 -7.31
CA VAL A 376 -21.81 -13.97 -7.02
C VAL A 376 -22.35 -15.01 -8.01
N GLU A 377 -23.58 -14.86 -8.49
CA GLU A 377 -24.17 -15.83 -9.42
C GLU A 377 -23.49 -15.75 -10.80
N SER A 378 -23.32 -14.52 -11.32
CA SER A 378 -22.58 -14.31 -12.58
C SER A 378 -21.12 -14.74 -12.46
N PHE A 379 -20.45 -14.40 -11.34
CA PHE A 379 -19.05 -14.78 -11.13
C PHE A 379 -18.90 -16.30 -11.01
N PHE A 380 -19.82 -16.97 -10.32
CA PHE A 380 -19.82 -18.42 -10.18
C PHE A 380 -19.92 -19.10 -11.55
N GLY A 381 -20.90 -18.71 -12.38
CA GLY A 381 -21.09 -19.31 -13.70
C GLY A 381 -19.94 -19.03 -14.67
N SER A 382 -19.35 -17.83 -14.66
CA SER A 382 -18.34 -17.43 -15.64
C SER A 382 -16.90 -17.80 -15.25
N VAL A 383 -16.57 -17.81 -13.96
CA VAL A 383 -15.18 -17.98 -13.47
C VAL A 383 -14.99 -19.33 -12.79
N ILE A 384 -15.94 -19.75 -11.94
CA ILE A 384 -15.78 -20.92 -11.06
C ILE A 384 -16.20 -22.22 -11.76
N VAL A 385 -17.36 -22.25 -12.41
CA VAL A 385 -17.88 -23.44 -13.10
C VAL A 385 -16.87 -24.03 -14.11
N PRO A 386 -16.17 -23.24 -14.95
CA PRO A 386 -15.17 -23.79 -15.87
C PRO A 386 -14.01 -24.51 -15.17
N GLU A 387 -13.62 -24.06 -13.98
CA GLU A 387 -12.56 -24.73 -13.19
C GLU A 387 -13.07 -26.04 -12.58
N LEU A 388 -14.32 -26.06 -12.12
CA LEU A 388 -14.94 -27.27 -11.59
C LEU A 388 -15.18 -28.34 -12.65
N GLN A 389 -15.44 -27.94 -13.90
CA GLN A 389 -15.67 -28.84 -15.04
C GLN A 389 -14.39 -29.19 -15.81
N ASN A 390 -13.22 -28.73 -15.34
CA ASN A 390 -11.96 -29.03 -16.00
C ASN A 390 -11.63 -30.53 -15.86
N LYS A 391 -11.40 -31.18 -16.99
CA LYS A 391 -11.13 -32.64 -17.05
C LYS A 391 -9.72 -33.02 -16.60
N ASP A 392 -8.78 -32.09 -16.70
CA ASP A 392 -7.47 -32.29 -16.10
C ASP A 392 -7.65 -32.18 -14.59
N LEU A 393 -7.47 -33.28 -13.85
CA LEU A 393 -7.70 -33.36 -12.41
C LEU A 393 -6.65 -32.64 -11.57
N ASP A 394 -5.42 -32.54 -12.08
CA ASP A 394 -4.27 -32.02 -11.31
C ASP A 394 -3.64 -30.78 -11.95
N GLY A 395 -4.10 -30.34 -13.12
CA GLY A 395 -3.75 -29.04 -13.69
C GLY A 395 -4.17 -27.85 -12.81
N PHE A 396 -3.23 -26.96 -12.46
CA PHE A 396 -3.46 -25.78 -11.60
C PHE A 396 -4.21 -26.11 -10.28
N PRO A 397 -3.63 -26.93 -9.39
CA PRO A 397 -4.32 -27.43 -8.20
C PRO A 397 -4.78 -26.32 -7.25
N MET A 398 -4.03 -25.21 -7.15
CA MET A 398 -4.43 -24.05 -6.35
C MET A 398 -5.70 -23.35 -6.89
N LEU A 399 -5.88 -23.27 -8.22
CA LEU A 399 -7.12 -22.72 -8.80
C LEU A 399 -8.34 -23.58 -8.45
N LYS A 400 -8.18 -24.91 -8.48
CA LYS A 400 -9.23 -25.85 -8.09
C LYS A 400 -9.55 -25.74 -6.60
N ALA A 401 -8.54 -25.66 -5.75
CA ALA A 401 -8.75 -25.41 -4.32
C ALA A 401 -9.50 -24.08 -4.11
N GLY A 402 -9.12 -23.01 -4.81
CA GLY A 402 -9.83 -21.73 -4.81
C GLY A 402 -11.29 -21.83 -5.26
N ALA A 403 -11.56 -22.57 -6.34
CA ALA A 403 -12.91 -22.81 -6.86
C ALA A 403 -13.78 -23.62 -5.88
N LEU A 404 -13.23 -24.67 -5.28
CA LEU A 404 -13.89 -25.49 -4.25
C LEU A 404 -14.19 -24.67 -3.00
N LYS A 405 -13.24 -23.83 -2.56
CA LYS A 405 -13.43 -22.91 -1.44
C LYS A 405 -14.53 -21.90 -1.72
N PHE A 406 -14.54 -21.30 -2.92
CA PHE A 406 -15.59 -20.38 -3.35
C PHE A 406 -16.95 -21.08 -3.27
N PHE A 407 -17.08 -22.26 -3.89
CA PHE A 407 -18.34 -22.99 -3.89
C PHE A 407 -18.79 -23.31 -2.46
N THR A 408 -17.87 -23.78 -1.61
CA THR A 408 -18.11 -24.01 -0.20
C THR A 408 -18.63 -22.76 0.49
N MET A 409 -17.98 -21.61 0.32
CA MET A 409 -18.35 -20.36 0.99
C MET A 409 -19.71 -19.82 0.55
N PHE A 410 -20.01 -19.85 -0.74
CA PHE A 410 -21.23 -19.27 -1.32
C PHE A 410 -22.37 -20.27 -1.56
N ARG A 411 -22.23 -21.53 -1.09
CA ARG A 411 -23.22 -22.62 -1.24
C ARG A 411 -24.69 -22.26 -0.96
N ASN A 412 -24.94 -21.32 -0.06
CA ASN A 412 -26.31 -20.89 0.28
C ASN A 412 -26.97 -20.08 -0.86
N HIS A 413 -26.15 -19.34 -1.63
CA HIS A 413 -26.56 -18.51 -2.76
C HIS A 413 -26.74 -19.29 -4.07
N ILE A 414 -26.21 -20.52 -4.13
CA ILE A 414 -26.29 -21.35 -5.33
C ILE A 414 -27.55 -22.21 -5.24
N SER A 415 -28.32 -22.22 -6.33
CA SER A 415 -29.57 -22.96 -6.41
C SER A 415 -29.33 -24.48 -6.36
N LYS A 416 -30.30 -25.22 -5.78
CA LYS A 416 -30.20 -26.69 -5.68
C LYS A 416 -29.93 -27.37 -7.04
N PRO A 417 -30.61 -27.01 -8.16
CA PRO A 417 -30.37 -27.65 -9.44
C PRO A 417 -28.93 -27.49 -9.95
N ILE A 418 -28.37 -26.29 -9.82
CA ILE A 418 -26.99 -26.00 -10.24
C ILE A 418 -26.01 -26.78 -9.36
N ALA A 419 -26.19 -26.73 -8.04
CA ALA A 419 -25.31 -27.45 -7.12
C ALA A 419 -25.34 -28.97 -7.36
N MET A 420 -26.52 -29.55 -7.63
CA MET A 420 -26.66 -30.96 -7.94
C MET A 420 -26.02 -31.35 -9.27
N ALA A 421 -26.04 -30.46 -10.27
CA ALA A 421 -25.38 -30.70 -11.55
C ALA A 421 -23.85 -30.71 -11.42
N LEU A 422 -23.29 -29.94 -10.50
CA LEU A 422 -21.84 -29.86 -10.26
C LEU A 422 -21.33 -30.88 -9.25
N LEU A 423 -22.21 -31.48 -8.44
CA LEU A 423 -21.80 -32.38 -7.37
C LEU A 423 -20.98 -33.60 -7.86
N PRO A 424 -21.29 -34.24 -9.01
CA PRO A 424 -20.44 -35.28 -9.58
C PRO A 424 -19.02 -34.79 -9.91
N GLU A 425 -18.88 -33.55 -10.39
CA GLU A 425 -17.57 -32.94 -10.68
C GLU A 425 -16.79 -32.69 -9.38
N VAL A 426 -17.47 -32.26 -8.30
CA VAL A 426 -16.83 -32.14 -6.97
C VAL A 426 -16.37 -33.51 -6.45
N VAL A 427 -17.16 -34.56 -6.66
CA VAL A 427 -16.77 -35.94 -6.31
C VAL A 427 -15.54 -36.39 -7.10
N HIS A 428 -15.39 -35.95 -8.35
CA HIS A 428 -14.22 -36.27 -9.16
C HIS A 428 -12.92 -35.74 -8.55
N PHE A 429 -12.94 -34.53 -7.96
CA PHE A 429 -11.76 -33.94 -7.31
C PHE A 429 -11.27 -34.69 -6.06
N LEU A 430 -12.09 -35.55 -5.45
CA LEU A 430 -11.61 -36.47 -4.40
C LEU A 430 -10.51 -37.42 -4.92
N GLY A 431 -10.45 -37.62 -6.24
CA GLY A 431 -9.41 -38.41 -6.89
C GLY A 431 -8.10 -37.66 -7.17
N SER A 432 -7.99 -36.36 -6.89
CA SER A 432 -6.78 -35.56 -7.16
C SER A 432 -5.59 -36.00 -6.31
N ASP A 433 -4.40 -35.99 -6.89
CA ASP A 433 -3.14 -36.32 -6.19
C ASP A 433 -2.70 -35.21 -5.24
N SER A 434 -3.26 -33.99 -5.37
CA SER A 434 -3.05 -32.92 -4.42
C SER A 434 -3.86 -33.14 -3.14
N ASN A 435 -3.16 -33.22 -2.01
CA ASN A 435 -3.76 -33.36 -0.68
C ASN A 435 -4.70 -32.19 -0.33
N VAL A 436 -4.40 -30.98 -0.80
CA VAL A 436 -5.28 -29.82 -0.60
C VAL A 436 -6.58 -29.97 -1.40
N VAL A 437 -6.49 -30.35 -2.68
CA VAL A 437 -7.65 -30.39 -3.59
C VAL A 437 -8.67 -31.42 -3.13
N HIS A 438 -8.24 -32.65 -2.84
CA HIS A 438 -9.20 -33.68 -2.41
C HIS A 438 -9.79 -33.37 -1.03
N SER A 439 -9.04 -32.73 -0.12
CA SER A 439 -9.54 -32.32 1.19
C SER A 439 -10.56 -31.19 1.06
N TYR A 440 -10.32 -30.23 0.18
CA TYR A 440 -11.27 -29.15 -0.12
C TYR A 440 -12.52 -29.69 -0.80
N ALA A 441 -12.40 -30.70 -1.64
CA ALA A 441 -13.54 -31.36 -2.26
C ALA A 441 -14.40 -32.08 -1.22
N ALA A 442 -13.78 -32.83 -0.30
CA ALA A 442 -14.47 -33.50 0.81
C ALA A 442 -15.20 -32.49 1.70
N SER A 443 -14.53 -31.42 2.10
CA SER A 443 -15.10 -30.31 2.88
C SER A 443 -16.26 -29.63 2.14
N CYS A 444 -16.12 -29.39 0.83
CA CYS A 444 -17.18 -28.80 0.01
C CYS A 444 -18.45 -29.68 0.02
N ILE A 445 -18.29 -30.99 -0.20
CA ILE A 445 -19.39 -31.96 -0.18
C ILE A 445 -20.06 -31.99 1.19
N GLU A 446 -19.28 -32.09 2.27
CA GLU A 446 -19.78 -32.07 3.65
C GLU A 446 -20.63 -30.81 3.91
N LYS A 447 -20.07 -29.63 3.62
CA LYS A 447 -20.76 -28.34 3.85
C LYS A 447 -21.97 -28.14 2.96
N LEU A 448 -21.98 -28.67 1.73
CA LEU A 448 -23.13 -28.65 0.84
C LEU A 448 -24.28 -29.48 1.41
N LEU A 449 -24.00 -30.72 1.84
CA LEU A 449 -25.01 -31.61 2.40
C LEU A 449 -25.63 -31.08 3.71
N LEU A 450 -24.91 -30.23 4.44
CA LEU A 450 -25.41 -29.55 5.64
C LEU A 450 -26.30 -28.33 5.37
N VAL A 451 -26.46 -27.89 4.11
CA VAL A 451 -27.30 -26.74 3.78
C VAL A 451 -28.77 -27.03 4.03
N LYS A 452 -29.46 -26.07 4.65
CA LYS A 452 -30.89 -26.12 4.93
C LYS A 452 -31.69 -25.22 3.99
N ASP A 453 -32.94 -25.59 3.71
CA ASP A 453 -33.92 -24.74 3.05
C ASP A 453 -34.40 -23.62 3.99
N GLU A 454 -35.19 -22.67 3.48
CA GLU A 454 -35.77 -21.57 4.27
C GLU A 454 -36.65 -22.05 5.43
N ARG A 455 -37.11 -23.30 5.38
CA ARG A 455 -37.92 -23.95 6.42
C ARG A 455 -37.07 -24.75 7.41
N GLY A 456 -35.75 -24.66 7.33
CA GLY A 456 -34.81 -25.35 8.22
C GLY A 456 -34.65 -26.85 7.94
N ARG A 457 -35.19 -27.38 6.84
CA ARG A 457 -35.05 -28.79 6.44
C ARG A 457 -33.81 -28.97 5.57
N ALA A 458 -33.24 -30.17 5.54
CA ALA A 458 -32.11 -30.45 4.66
C ALA A 458 -32.47 -30.16 3.20
N ARG A 459 -31.66 -29.34 2.52
CA ARG A 459 -31.86 -28.99 1.11
C ARG A 459 -31.66 -30.21 0.20
N TYR A 460 -30.74 -31.08 0.60
CA TYR A 460 -30.39 -32.32 -0.08
C TYR A 460 -30.96 -33.51 0.68
N THR A 461 -31.65 -34.40 -0.02
CA THR A 461 -32.32 -35.58 0.54
C THR A 461 -31.51 -36.84 0.26
N ALA A 462 -31.83 -37.93 0.96
CA ALA A 462 -31.21 -39.24 0.69
C ALA A 462 -31.39 -39.69 -0.76
N ALA A 463 -32.53 -39.38 -1.39
CA ALA A 463 -32.78 -39.69 -2.79
C ALA A 463 -31.82 -38.92 -3.73
N ASP A 464 -31.55 -37.65 -3.43
CA ASP A 464 -30.62 -36.83 -4.21
C ASP A 464 -29.20 -37.43 -4.17
N VAL A 465 -28.74 -37.85 -2.98
CA VAL A 465 -27.38 -38.39 -2.78
C VAL A 465 -27.23 -39.81 -3.31
N SER A 466 -28.30 -40.61 -3.27
CA SER A 466 -28.28 -42.02 -3.69
C SER A 466 -27.77 -42.24 -5.11
N LEU A 467 -27.93 -41.25 -5.99
CA LEU A 467 -27.54 -41.29 -7.40
C LEU A 467 -26.02 -41.41 -7.62
N PHE A 468 -25.22 -40.91 -6.69
CA PHE A 468 -23.75 -40.90 -6.78
C PHE A 468 -23.08 -41.39 -5.50
N LEU A 469 -23.85 -41.95 -4.55
CA LEU A 469 -23.35 -42.41 -3.26
C LEU A 469 -22.23 -43.44 -3.40
N LEU A 470 -22.36 -44.40 -4.32
CA LEU A 470 -21.32 -45.42 -4.55
C LEU A 470 -20.01 -44.76 -4.99
N ALA A 471 -20.07 -43.88 -6.00
CA ALA A 471 -18.90 -43.17 -6.51
C ALA A 471 -18.26 -42.28 -5.42
N LEU A 472 -19.09 -41.55 -4.67
CA LEU A 472 -18.64 -40.73 -3.54
C LEU A 472 -17.89 -41.56 -2.49
N MET A 473 -18.49 -42.66 -2.02
CA MET A 473 -17.88 -43.51 -0.99
C MET A 473 -16.60 -44.17 -1.50
N THR A 474 -16.59 -44.67 -2.75
CA THR A 474 -15.37 -45.22 -3.36
C THR A 474 -14.27 -44.16 -3.43
N SER A 475 -14.55 -42.96 -3.93
CA SER A 475 -13.55 -41.91 -4.04
C SER A 475 -13.03 -41.44 -2.68
N LEU A 476 -13.89 -41.33 -1.65
CA LEU A 476 -13.46 -40.99 -0.29
C LEU A 476 -12.52 -42.05 0.28
N PHE A 477 -12.86 -43.34 0.15
CA PHE A 477 -11.99 -44.41 0.63
C PHE A 477 -10.68 -44.50 -0.16
N THR A 478 -10.69 -44.18 -1.44
CA THR A 478 -9.46 -44.09 -2.23
C THR A 478 -8.62 -42.88 -1.82
N ALA A 479 -9.22 -41.74 -1.50
CA ALA A 479 -8.51 -40.57 -1.00
C ALA A 479 -7.77 -40.87 0.33
N LEU A 480 -8.41 -41.60 1.25
CA LEU A 480 -7.78 -42.04 2.52
C LEU A 480 -6.60 -43.00 2.33
N GLN A 481 -6.44 -43.60 1.16
CA GLN A 481 -5.28 -44.45 0.83
C GLN A 481 -4.12 -43.64 0.26
N LYS A 482 -4.31 -42.35 -0.03
CA LYS A 482 -3.24 -41.49 -0.55
C LYS A 482 -2.26 -41.12 0.57
N PRO A 483 -0.97 -40.93 0.25
CA PRO A 483 0.04 -40.61 1.24
C PRO A 483 -0.37 -39.40 2.08
N GLU A 484 -0.27 -39.57 3.40
CA GLU A 484 -0.49 -38.51 4.37
C GLU A 484 -1.92 -37.92 4.36
N SER A 485 -2.88 -38.68 3.82
CA SER A 485 -4.31 -38.35 3.80
C SER A 485 -5.12 -39.27 4.71
N GLU A 486 -4.46 -40.03 5.59
CA GLU A 486 -5.11 -41.06 6.42
C GLU A 486 -6.04 -40.44 7.49
N GLU A 487 -5.82 -39.17 7.84
CA GLU A 487 -6.57 -38.42 8.86
C GLU A 487 -7.45 -37.29 8.29
N ASN A 488 -7.51 -37.13 6.96
CA ASN A 488 -8.26 -36.04 6.28
C ASN A 488 -9.77 -36.23 6.24
#